data_AF-A0A3D8Q1S4-F1
#
_entry.id   AF-A0A3D8Q1S4-F1
#
_cell.length_a   1.000
_cell.length_b   1.000
_cell.length_c   1.000
_cell.angle_alpha   90.00
_cell.angle_beta   90.00
_cell.angle_gamma   90.00
#
_symmetry.space_group_name_H-M   'P 1'
#
loop_
_entity.id
_entity.type
_entity.pdbx_description
1 polymer ?
#
loop_
_entity_poly.entity_id
_entity_poly.type
_entity_poly.pdbx_seq_one_letter_code
_entity_poly.pdbx_strand_id
1 'polypeptide(L)'
;MLKRWCMLSGFILFILFLTACSSPMDSSERGIQQEVTVTAENIPDELEKEDIEANITASPNNQIDSIIGANFPLIDVVSDDSTSAEIYATTKFSLEELASLITSKAEPEETSEIVDEQQIFIYPDYFVTLKPSVDDASVLLIEVANEAFVERNYSPSFLQTYFGIRLLESIFGNNWGSRSCQTGACYGGYTGKQQGYGTTNRGNTTFRGGGPNAGK
;
A
#
# COMPACT_ATOMS: atom_id res chain seq x y z
N MET A 1 -67.29 1.36 38.65
CA MET A 1 -67.13 -0.03 38.18
C MET A 1 -66.07 -0.10 37.09
N LEU A 2 -64.91 -0.64 37.45
CA LEU A 2 -63.96 -1.43 36.65
C LEU A 2 -63.93 -1.24 35.10
N LYS A 3 -63.15 -0.28 34.58
CA LYS A 3 -62.56 -0.38 33.23
C LYS A 3 -61.57 0.75 32.91
N ARG A 4 -60.38 0.77 33.54
CA ARG A 4 -59.30 1.70 33.08
C ARG A 4 -57.86 1.37 33.50
N TRP A 5 -57.60 0.16 33.99
CA TRP A 5 -56.31 -0.17 34.61
C TRP A 5 -55.60 -1.43 34.06
N CYS A 6 -55.83 -1.77 32.78
CA CYS A 6 -55.09 -2.86 32.13
C CYS A 6 -54.24 -2.44 30.91
N MET A 7 -54.12 -1.15 30.61
CA MET A 7 -53.37 -0.65 29.45
C MET A 7 -52.11 0.15 29.83
N LEU A 8 -51.56 -0.06 31.03
CA LEU A 8 -50.29 0.55 31.46
C LEU A 8 -49.26 -0.46 31.97
N SER A 9 -49.62 -1.74 32.07
CA SER A 9 -48.69 -2.81 32.48
C SER A 9 -47.92 -3.46 31.31
N GLY A 10 -48.28 -3.15 30.06
CA GLY A 10 -47.67 -3.75 28.87
C GLY A 10 -46.47 -2.97 28.30
N PHE A 11 -46.31 -1.69 28.68
CA PHE A 11 -45.26 -0.83 28.11
C PHE A 11 -44.02 -0.70 29.00
N ILE A 12 -44.11 -1.08 30.29
CA ILE A 12 -42.96 -1.09 31.22
C ILE A 12 -42.16 -2.40 31.13
N LEU A 13 -42.73 -3.46 30.54
CA LEU A 13 -42.01 -4.74 30.37
C LEU A 13 -41.19 -4.82 29.07
N PHE A 14 -41.30 -3.86 28.15
CA PHE A 14 -40.54 -3.84 26.89
C PHE A 14 -39.26 -2.98 26.95
N ILE A 15 -39.09 -2.16 28.00
CA ILE A 15 -37.92 -1.28 28.16
C ILE A 15 -36.82 -1.93 29.03
N LEU A 16 -37.12 -3.04 29.72
CA LEU A 16 -36.16 -3.74 30.59
C LEU A 16 -35.34 -4.85 29.90
N PHE A 17 -35.51 -5.06 28.59
CA PHE A 17 -34.64 -5.96 27.81
C PHE A 17 -33.49 -5.25 27.07
N LEU A 18 -33.27 -3.95 27.30
CA LEU A 18 -32.19 -3.18 26.69
C LEU A 18 -30.99 -2.90 27.63
N THR A 19 -30.86 -3.58 28.77
CA THR A 19 -29.76 -3.29 29.71
C THR A 19 -29.41 -4.49 30.60
N ALA A 20 -28.68 -5.45 30.02
CA ALA A 20 -27.78 -6.43 30.66
C ALA A 20 -27.40 -7.44 29.56
N CYS A 21 -26.24 -7.34 28.91
CA CYS A 21 -24.94 -7.64 29.51
C CYS A 21 -23.90 -6.55 29.18
N SER A 22 -23.70 -5.61 30.10
CA SER A 22 -22.40 -4.98 30.28
C SER A 22 -21.55 -5.91 31.15
N SER A 23 -20.76 -6.75 30.50
CA SER A 23 -19.55 -7.34 31.07
C SER A 23 -18.39 -6.90 30.17
N PRO A 24 -17.27 -6.43 30.73
CA PRO A 24 -16.10 -6.08 29.94
C PRO A 24 -15.54 -7.39 29.40
N MET A 25 -15.79 -7.66 28.12
CA MET A 25 -15.09 -8.72 27.43
C MET A 25 -13.69 -8.18 27.13
N ASP A 26 -12.78 -8.51 28.02
CA ASP A 26 -11.34 -8.47 27.82
C ASP A 26 -11.03 -9.30 26.56
N SER A 27 -10.90 -8.62 25.43
CA SER A 27 -10.22 -9.15 24.25
C SER A 27 -8.84 -8.52 24.22
N SER A 28 -7.95 -9.05 25.05
CA SER A 28 -6.55 -9.19 24.68
C SER A 28 -6.48 -9.74 23.25
N GLU A 29 -5.70 -9.07 22.40
CA GLU A 29 -5.31 -9.49 21.04
C GLU A 29 -6.38 -9.39 19.93
N ARG A 30 -6.74 -8.15 19.56
CA ARG A 30 -7.02 -7.85 18.14
C ARG A 30 -6.10 -6.70 17.73
N GLY A 31 -5.21 -7.00 16.80
CA GLY A 31 -4.14 -6.12 16.35
C GLY A 31 -4.66 -4.72 16.05
N ILE A 32 -3.91 -3.72 16.50
CA ILE A 32 -4.10 -2.32 16.15
C ILE A 32 -4.00 -2.24 14.62
N GLN A 33 -5.12 -1.96 13.96
CA GLN A 33 -5.12 -1.58 12.55
C GLN A 33 -4.48 -0.19 12.47
N GLN A 34 -3.21 -0.15 12.07
CA GLN A 34 -2.45 1.09 12.00
C GLN A 34 -2.71 1.73 10.64
N GLU A 35 -3.49 2.80 10.63
CA GLU A 35 -3.57 3.71 9.49
C GLU A 35 -2.17 4.32 9.27
N VAL A 36 -1.61 4.18 8.07
CA VAL A 36 -0.26 4.65 7.73
C VAL A 36 -0.39 5.98 7.01
N THR A 37 -0.36 7.06 7.77
CA THR A 37 -0.33 8.42 7.21
C THR A 37 1.07 8.73 6.69
N VAL A 38 1.19 9.02 5.38
CA VAL A 38 2.47 9.35 4.74
C VAL A 38 2.50 10.83 4.37
N THR A 39 3.09 11.63 5.27
CA THR A 39 3.32 13.08 5.14
C THR A 39 4.83 13.36 5.05
N ALA A 40 5.23 14.54 4.56
CA ALA A 40 6.65 14.89 4.39
C ALA A 40 7.45 14.77 5.70
N GLU A 41 6.82 15.06 6.84
CA GLU A 41 7.45 14.97 8.17
C GLU A 41 7.72 13.52 8.63
N ASN A 42 7.08 12.53 8.00
CA ASN A 42 7.20 11.11 8.34
C ASN A 42 8.24 10.40 7.48
N ILE A 43 8.77 11.07 6.45
CA ILE A 43 9.80 10.52 5.58
C ILE A 43 11.15 10.62 6.31
N PRO A 44 11.89 9.51 6.44
CA PRO A 44 13.26 9.53 6.97
C PRO A 44 14.17 10.46 6.15
N ASP A 45 15.33 10.83 6.71
CA ASP A 45 16.31 11.68 6.00
C ASP A 45 16.59 11.16 4.58
N GLU A 46 16.26 11.98 3.60
CA GLU A 46 16.48 11.72 2.17
C GLU A 46 17.83 12.32 1.71
N LEU A 47 18.45 11.68 0.71
CA LEU A 47 19.56 12.29 -0.01
C LEU A 47 19.09 13.55 -0.76
N GLU A 48 20.04 14.42 -1.12
CA GLU A 48 19.71 15.55 -2.00
C GLU A 48 19.39 15.08 -3.41
N LYS A 49 18.55 15.85 -4.12
CA LYS A 49 18.02 15.49 -5.43
C LYS A 49 19.13 15.15 -6.42
N GLU A 50 20.18 15.97 -6.47
CA GLU A 50 21.31 15.80 -7.37
C GLU A 50 22.11 14.52 -7.07
N ASP A 51 22.21 14.13 -5.79
CA ASP A 51 22.90 12.90 -5.39
C ASP A 51 22.07 11.67 -5.79
N ILE A 52 20.74 11.72 -5.66
CA ILE A 52 19.83 10.68 -6.11
C ILE A 52 19.93 10.50 -7.64
N GLU A 53 19.87 11.59 -8.40
CA GLU A 53 20.02 11.57 -9.86
C GLU A 53 21.36 10.96 -10.29
N ALA A 54 22.45 11.36 -9.63
CA ALA A 54 23.79 10.83 -9.89
C ALA A 54 23.88 9.33 -9.57
N ASN A 55 23.34 8.90 -8.43
CA ASN A 55 23.34 7.49 -8.01
C ASN A 55 22.53 6.61 -8.96
N ILE A 56 21.34 7.04 -9.35
CA ILE A 56 20.48 6.29 -10.30
C ILE A 56 21.19 6.18 -11.65
N THR A 57 21.71 7.29 -12.18
CA THR A 57 22.38 7.32 -13.49
C THR A 57 23.64 6.44 -13.50
N ALA A 58 24.47 6.55 -12.46
CA ALA A 58 25.73 5.82 -12.34
C ALA A 58 25.58 4.36 -11.88
N SER A 59 24.39 3.95 -11.43
CA SER A 59 24.16 2.60 -10.92
C SER A 59 24.57 1.54 -11.95
N PRO A 60 25.38 0.53 -11.60
CA PRO A 60 25.66 -0.58 -12.51
C PRO A 60 24.46 -1.52 -12.65
N ASN A 61 23.45 -1.39 -11.78
CA ASN A 61 22.25 -2.21 -11.79
C ASN A 61 21.20 -1.64 -12.76
N ASN A 62 20.48 -2.53 -13.43
CA ASN A 62 19.34 -2.22 -14.30
C ASN A 62 18.01 -2.75 -13.74
N GLN A 63 18.03 -3.47 -12.61
CA GLN A 63 16.82 -3.92 -11.92
C GLN A 63 16.20 -2.75 -11.14
N ILE A 64 14.93 -2.47 -11.45
CA ILE A 64 14.25 -1.27 -10.95
C ILE A 64 14.04 -1.29 -9.44
N ASP A 65 13.71 -2.43 -8.85
CA ASP A 65 13.54 -2.63 -7.41
C ASP A 65 14.80 -2.23 -6.64
N SER A 66 15.95 -2.67 -7.11
CA SER A 66 17.25 -2.37 -6.52
C SER A 66 17.62 -0.90 -6.68
N ILE A 67 17.29 -0.29 -7.81
CA ILE A 67 17.50 1.14 -8.04
C ILE A 67 16.65 1.97 -7.07
N ILE A 68 15.36 1.66 -6.95
CA ILE A 68 14.45 2.38 -6.05
C ILE A 68 14.89 2.17 -4.59
N GLY A 69 15.07 0.92 -4.16
CA GLY A 69 15.41 0.59 -2.77
C GLY A 69 16.75 1.12 -2.29
N ALA A 70 17.69 1.41 -3.20
CA ALA A 70 18.97 2.01 -2.86
C ALA A 70 18.91 3.54 -2.67
N ASN A 71 17.90 4.21 -3.23
CA ASN A 71 17.86 5.67 -3.34
C ASN A 71 16.72 6.33 -2.56
N PHE A 72 15.65 5.59 -2.26
CA PHE A 72 14.47 6.14 -1.59
C PHE A 72 14.23 5.45 -0.24
N PRO A 73 13.73 6.18 0.76
CA PRO A 73 13.39 5.60 2.04
C PRO A 73 12.15 4.71 1.95
N LEU A 74 12.26 3.49 2.51
CA LEU A 74 11.14 2.57 2.66
C LEU A 74 10.22 3.04 3.79
N ILE A 75 8.94 3.23 3.49
CA ILE A 75 7.90 3.72 4.40
C ILE A 75 7.02 2.59 4.92
N ASP A 76 6.59 1.69 4.04
CA ASP A 76 5.72 0.58 4.39
C ASP A 76 5.95 -0.63 3.48
N VAL A 77 5.45 -1.79 3.90
CA VAL A 77 5.41 -3.01 3.09
C VAL A 77 4.02 -3.62 3.22
N VAL A 78 3.30 -3.70 2.10
CA VAL A 78 2.04 -4.44 2.03
C VAL A 78 2.37 -5.88 1.64
N SER A 79 1.94 -6.83 2.45
CA SER A 79 2.26 -8.25 2.21
C SER A 79 1.02 -9.13 2.26
N ASP A 80 1.05 -10.19 1.44
CA ASP A 80 0.06 -11.24 1.41
C ASP A 80 0.75 -12.59 1.20
N ASP A 81 0.70 -13.46 2.21
CA ASP A 81 1.50 -14.69 2.35
C ASP A 81 3.00 -14.49 2.06
N SER A 82 3.43 -14.79 0.83
CA SER A 82 4.82 -14.78 0.36
C SER A 82 5.09 -13.73 -0.73
N THR A 83 4.12 -12.85 -1.02
CA THR A 83 4.27 -11.76 -1.98
C THR A 83 4.13 -10.42 -1.28
N SER A 84 4.74 -9.38 -1.86
CA SER A 84 4.74 -8.04 -1.26
C SER A 84 4.79 -6.92 -2.29
N ALA A 85 4.31 -5.75 -1.85
CA ALA A 85 4.55 -4.46 -2.43
C ALA A 85 5.29 -3.58 -1.42
N GLU A 86 6.45 -3.07 -1.82
CA GLU A 86 7.27 -2.16 -1.01
C GLU A 86 6.92 -0.72 -1.36
N ILE A 87 6.72 0.10 -0.34
CA ILE A 87 6.27 1.47 -0.49
C ILE A 87 7.40 2.39 -0.05
N TYR A 88 7.92 3.14 -1.01
CA TYR A 88 8.90 4.19 -0.81
C TYR A 88 8.24 5.55 -0.97
N ALA A 89 8.90 6.60 -0.49
CA ALA A 89 8.41 7.96 -0.65
C ALA A 89 9.55 8.95 -0.87
N THR A 90 9.25 10.06 -1.53
CA THR A 90 10.19 11.17 -1.69
C THR A 90 9.48 12.52 -1.75
N THR A 91 10.16 13.55 -1.28
CA THR A 91 9.78 14.97 -1.45
C THR A 91 10.63 15.67 -2.51
N LYS A 92 11.61 14.98 -3.10
CA LYS A 92 12.65 15.57 -3.96
C LYS A 92 12.24 15.63 -5.44
N PHE A 93 11.25 14.85 -5.84
CA PHE A 93 10.84 14.72 -7.24
C PHE A 93 9.33 14.88 -7.40
N SER A 94 8.94 15.52 -8.51
CA SER A 94 7.61 15.36 -9.07
C SER A 94 7.46 14.01 -9.79
N LEU A 95 6.21 13.62 -10.08
CA LEU A 95 5.91 12.39 -10.81
C LEU A 95 6.65 12.33 -12.16
N GLU A 96 6.55 13.37 -12.98
CA GLU A 96 7.13 13.41 -14.33
C GLU A 96 8.66 13.35 -14.32
N GLU A 97 9.29 14.06 -13.38
CA GLU A 97 10.75 14.06 -13.23
C GLU A 97 11.26 12.67 -12.84
N LEU A 98 10.65 12.04 -11.83
CA LEU A 98 11.08 10.72 -11.39
C LEU A 98 10.77 9.66 -12.45
N ALA A 99 9.59 9.72 -13.08
CA ALA A 99 9.22 8.85 -14.19
C ALA A 99 10.26 8.89 -15.31
N SER A 100 10.65 10.08 -15.76
CA SER A 100 11.66 10.25 -16.80
C SER A 100 13.03 9.71 -16.36
N LEU A 101 13.42 9.96 -15.11
CA LEU A 101 14.71 9.52 -14.59
C LEU A 101 14.80 7.99 -14.55
N ILE A 102 13.83 7.32 -13.93
CA ILE A 102 13.88 5.87 -13.75
C ILE A 102 13.70 5.12 -15.07
N THR A 103 12.83 5.59 -15.97
CA THR A 103 12.61 4.95 -17.27
C THR A 103 13.77 5.15 -18.24
N SER A 104 14.51 6.27 -18.13
CA SER A 104 15.77 6.45 -18.87
C SER A 104 16.88 5.52 -18.38
N LYS A 105 16.83 5.14 -17.10
CA LYS A 105 17.84 4.27 -16.48
C LYS A 105 17.54 2.79 -16.71
N ALA A 106 16.30 2.40 -16.50
CA ALA A 106 15.79 1.06 -16.71
C ALA A 106 14.55 1.19 -17.61
N GLU A 107 14.65 0.69 -18.84
CA GLU A 107 13.53 0.76 -19.78
C GLU A 107 12.43 -0.23 -19.34
N PRO A 108 11.19 0.24 -19.08
CA PRO A 108 10.07 -0.66 -18.79
C PRO A 108 9.63 -1.38 -20.06
N GLU A 109 9.05 -2.57 -19.91
CA GLU A 109 8.39 -3.26 -21.01
C GLU A 109 7.15 -2.49 -21.47
N GLU A 110 6.41 -1.90 -20.53
CA GLU A 110 5.21 -1.12 -20.80
C GLU A 110 5.09 0.06 -19.84
N THR A 111 4.57 1.17 -20.35
CA THR A 111 4.33 2.40 -19.58
C THR A 111 2.88 2.83 -19.75
N SER A 112 2.17 3.03 -18.65
CA SER A 112 0.80 3.55 -18.72
C SER A 112 0.79 5.04 -19.06
N GLU A 113 -0.37 5.52 -19.52
CA GLU A 113 -0.70 6.94 -19.45
C GLU A 113 -0.77 7.40 -17.98
N ILE A 114 -0.63 8.71 -17.77
CA ILE A 114 -0.90 9.32 -16.46
C ILE A 114 -2.41 9.48 -16.31
N VAL A 115 -2.99 8.83 -15.32
CA VAL A 115 -4.42 8.91 -14.99
C VAL A 115 -4.56 9.25 -13.51
N ASP A 116 -5.29 10.32 -13.20
CA ASP A 116 -5.51 10.82 -11.84
C ASP A 116 -4.20 11.01 -11.05
N GLU A 117 -3.20 11.65 -11.70
CA GLU A 117 -1.86 11.89 -11.15
C GLU A 117 -1.12 10.60 -10.73
N GLN A 118 -1.48 9.46 -11.34
CA GLN A 118 -0.85 8.18 -11.12
C GLN A 118 -0.34 7.60 -12.45
N GLN A 119 0.83 6.97 -12.40
CA GLN A 119 1.43 6.26 -13.53
C GLN A 119 1.96 4.91 -13.08
N ILE A 120 1.82 3.89 -13.93
CA ILE A 120 2.32 2.54 -13.68
C ILE A 120 3.28 2.13 -14.80
N PHE A 121 4.37 1.49 -14.41
CA PHE A 121 5.38 0.91 -15.30
C PHE A 121 5.47 -0.59 -15.06
N ILE A 122 5.53 -1.37 -16.14
CA ILE A 122 5.73 -2.82 -16.10
C ILE A 122 7.18 -3.11 -16.45
N TYR A 123 7.87 -3.78 -15.55
CA TYR A 123 9.21 -4.34 -15.72
C TYR A 123 9.12 -5.87 -15.63
N PRO A 124 10.15 -6.63 -16.07
CA PRO A 124 10.07 -8.08 -16.17
C PRO A 124 9.59 -8.83 -14.92
N ASP A 125 9.93 -8.35 -13.72
CA ASP A 125 9.56 -8.99 -12.45
C ASP A 125 8.72 -8.06 -11.53
N TYR A 126 8.50 -6.81 -11.93
CA TYR A 126 8.01 -5.75 -11.05
C TYR A 126 7.05 -4.78 -11.74
N PHE A 127 6.08 -4.30 -10.97
CA PHE A 127 5.26 -3.15 -11.31
C PHE A 127 5.68 -1.99 -10.42
N VAL A 128 5.95 -0.84 -11.02
CA VAL A 128 6.25 0.40 -10.29
C VAL A 128 5.10 1.37 -10.49
N THR A 129 4.51 1.84 -9.39
CA THR A 129 3.47 2.85 -9.40
C THR A 129 3.98 4.14 -8.77
N LEU A 130 3.86 5.26 -9.48
CA LEU A 130 4.14 6.60 -8.97
C LEU A 130 2.84 7.36 -8.78
N LYS A 131 2.68 8.00 -7.61
CA LYS A 131 1.55 8.92 -7.35
C LYS A 131 1.76 9.80 -6.12
N PRO A 132 1.12 10.97 -6.04
CA PRO A 132 1.10 11.75 -4.81
C PRO A 132 0.49 10.98 -3.64
N SER A 133 0.97 11.26 -2.42
CA SER A 133 0.31 10.82 -1.20
C SER A 133 -1.03 11.53 -1.03
N VAL A 134 -2.07 10.77 -0.66
CA VAL A 134 -3.39 11.34 -0.36
C VAL A 134 -3.41 12.18 0.92
N ASP A 135 -2.39 12.02 1.76
CA ASP A 135 -2.24 12.77 3.01
C ASP A 135 -1.39 14.04 2.85
N ASP A 136 -0.53 14.07 1.82
CA ASP A 136 0.36 15.18 1.52
C ASP A 136 0.78 15.15 0.04
N ALA A 137 0.23 16.07 -0.76
CA ALA A 137 0.51 16.13 -2.19
C ALA A 137 1.96 16.55 -2.52
N SER A 138 2.74 17.03 -1.54
CA SER A 138 4.18 17.28 -1.72
C SER A 138 5.03 16.02 -1.64
N VAL A 139 4.44 14.90 -1.21
CA VAL A 139 5.07 13.60 -1.14
C VAL A 139 4.68 12.77 -2.36
N LEU A 140 5.68 12.29 -3.09
CA LEU A 140 5.50 11.29 -4.13
C LEU A 140 5.73 9.89 -3.53
N LEU A 141 4.74 9.02 -3.66
CA LEU A 141 4.81 7.62 -3.33
C LEU A 141 5.32 6.81 -4.52
N ILE A 142 6.19 5.84 -4.22
CA ILE A 142 6.78 4.92 -5.17
C ILE A 142 6.47 3.52 -4.65
N GLU A 143 5.50 2.85 -5.26
CA GLU A 143 5.13 1.48 -4.93
C GLU A 143 5.83 0.52 -5.89
N VAL A 144 6.63 -0.41 -5.35
CA VAL A 144 7.32 -1.47 -6.08
C VAL A 144 6.69 -2.80 -5.69
N ALA A 145 5.85 -3.35 -6.57
CA ALA A 145 5.16 -4.61 -6.35
C ALA A 145 5.77 -5.70 -7.25
N ASN A 146 6.05 -6.88 -6.69
CA ASN A 146 6.46 -8.01 -7.52
C ASN A 146 5.29 -8.53 -8.37
N GLU A 147 5.57 -9.10 -9.54
CA GLU A 147 4.55 -9.57 -10.47
C GLU A 147 3.53 -10.51 -9.79
N ALA A 148 4.00 -11.42 -8.94
CA ALA A 148 3.15 -12.37 -8.23
C ALA A 148 2.18 -11.68 -7.25
N PHE A 149 2.60 -10.59 -6.59
CA PHE A 149 1.73 -9.76 -5.78
C PHE A 149 0.67 -9.11 -6.66
N VAL A 150 1.07 -8.51 -7.79
CA VAL A 150 0.14 -7.87 -8.72
C VAL A 150 -0.88 -8.87 -9.24
N GLU A 151 -0.43 -10.03 -9.73
CA GLU A 151 -1.28 -11.08 -10.26
C GLU A 151 -2.33 -11.51 -9.24
N ARG A 152 -1.92 -11.77 -8.01
CA ARG A 152 -2.80 -12.34 -7.00
C ARG A 152 -3.77 -11.32 -6.42
N ASN A 153 -3.32 -10.07 -6.30
CA ASN A 153 -3.90 -9.13 -5.35
C ASN A 153 -4.57 -7.94 -6.03
N TYR A 154 -4.05 -7.47 -7.17
CA TYR A 154 -4.57 -6.25 -7.79
C TYR A 154 -5.97 -6.47 -8.37
N SER A 155 -6.84 -5.47 -8.18
CA SER A 155 -8.13 -5.44 -8.86
C SER A 155 -7.92 -5.40 -10.38
N PRO A 156 -8.57 -6.29 -11.15
CA PRO A 156 -8.55 -6.22 -12.60
C PRO A 156 -9.06 -4.88 -13.13
N SER A 157 -10.10 -4.33 -12.51
CA SER A 157 -10.67 -3.05 -12.94
C SER A 157 -9.70 -1.90 -12.75
N PHE A 158 -8.85 -1.97 -11.72
CA PHE A 158 -7.83 -0.96 -11.45
C PHE A 158 -6.72 -1.02 -12.49
N LEU A 159 -6.14 -2.19 -12.76
CA LEU A 159 -5.09 -2.31 -13.79
C LEU A 159 -5.62 -2.00 -15.19
N GLN A 160 -6.89 -2.34 -15.47
CA GLN A 160 -7.54 -2.01 -16.76
C GLN A 160 -7.74 -0.51 -17.00
N THR A 161 -7.65 0.32 -15.96
CA THR A 161 -7.60 1.78 -16.12
C THR A 161 -6.30 2.22 -16.80
N TYR A 162 -5.21 1.51 -16.56
CA TYR A 162 -3.87 1.88 -17.01
C TYR A 162 -3.39 1.08 -18.23
N PHE A 163 -3.85 -0.17 -18.34
CA PHE A 163 -3.37 -1.12 -19.36
C PHE A 163 -4.53 -1.84 -20.03
N GLY A 164 -4.37 -2.13 -21.33
CA GLY A 164 -5.35 -2.90 -22.08
C GLY A 164 -5.46 -4.34 -21.56
N ILE A 165 -6.68 -4.88 -21.53
CA ILE A 165 -6.93 -6.24 -21.04
C ILE A 165 -6.09 -7.32 -21.75
N ARG A 166 -5.82 -7.16 -23.05
CA ARG A 166 -5.00 -8.11 -23.82
C ARG A 166 -3.54 -8.14 -23.37
N LEU A 167 -3.00 -6.99 -22.96
CA LEU A 167 -1.65 -6.91 -22.42
C LEU A 167 -1.60 -7.63 -21.06
N LEU A 168 -2.54 -7.32 -20.18
CA LEU A 168 -2.64 -7.97 -18.86
C LEU A 168 -2.83 -9.49 -18.97
N GLU A 169 -3.64 -9.97 -19.91
CA GLU A 169 -3.79 -11.39 -20.20
C GLU A 169 -2.53 -12.03 -20.83
N SER A 170 -1.68 -11.26 -21.50
CA SER A 170 -0.39 -11.75 -22.00
C SER A 170 0.62 -11.97 -20.88
N ILE A 171 0.64 -11.07 -19.89
CA ILE A 171 1.54 -11.13 -18.74
C ILE A 171 1.06 -12.23 -17.78
N PHE A 172 -0.16 -12.09 -17.28
CA PHE A 172 -0.67 -12.99 -16.26
C PHE A 172 -1.26 -14.27 -16.85
N GLY A 173 -1.74 -14.25 -18.09
CA GLY A 173 -2.42 -15.39 -18.72
C GLY A 173 -3.94 -15.24 -18.76
N ASN A 174 -4.58 -16.04 -19.62
CA ASN A 174 -6.01 -15.97 -19.89
C ASN A 174 -6.88 -16.12 -18.63
N ASN A 175 -8.01 -15.40 -18.59
CA ASN A 175 -8.95 -15.36 -17.46
C ASN A 175 -8.33 -14.93 -16.13
N TRP A 176 -7.16 -14.26 -16.15
CA TRP A 176 -6.51 -13.74 -14.94
C TRP A 176 -7.48 -12.93 -14.07
N GLY A 177 -8.26 -12.03 -14.67
CA GLY A 177 -9.20 -11.19 -13.91
C GLY A 177 -10.31 -11.96 -13.19
N SER A 178 -10.59 -13.19 -13.59
CA SER A 178 -11.57 -14.07 -12.92
C SER A 178 -10.95 -14.86 -11.76
N ARG A 179 -9.61 -14.93 -11.69
CA ARG A 179 -8.86 -15.69 -10.69
C ARG A 179 -8.04 -14.80 -9.76
N SER A 180 -7.92 -13.51 -10.01
CA SER A 180 -7.30 -12.57 -9.06
C SER A 180 -8.27 -12.26 -7.91
N CYS A 181 -7.73 -11.77 -6.79
CA CYS A 181 -8.49 -11.42 -5.59
C CYS A 181 -9.35 -12.56 -4.99
N GLN A 182 -8.94 -13.82 -5.09
CA GLN A 182 -9.77 -14.95 -4.62
C GLN A 182 -10.13 -14.89 -3.13
N THR A 183 -9.34 -14.16 -2.34
CA THR A 183 -9.53 -13.96 -0.90
C THR A 183 -10.59 -12.89 -0.57
N GLY A 184 -11.20 -12.26 -1.59
CA GLY A 184 -12.36 -11.39 -1.46
C GLY A 184 -12.07 -9.90 -1.23
N ALA A 185 -10.82 -9.54 -0.93
CA ALA A 185 -10.34 -8.17 -1.00
C ALA A 185 -9.52 -8.01 -2.29
N CYS A 186 -9.74 -6.94 -3.04
CA CYS A 186 -8.87 -6.57 -4.15
C CYS A 186 -8.06 -5.34 -3.77
N TYR A 187 -6.78 -5.38 -4.11
CA TYR A 187 -5.86 -4.27 -3.92
C TYR A 187 -6.01 -3.25 -5.06
N GLY A 188 -6.23 -1.98 -4.72
CA GLY A 188 -6.41 -0.87 -5.66
C GLY A 188 -5.20 0.06 -5.74
N GLY A 189 -4.01 -0.45 -5.40
CA GLY A 189 -2.82 0.36 -5.18
C GLY A 189 -2.76 0.96 -3.77
N TYR A 190 -1.56 1.33 -3.34
CA TYR A 190 -1.32 1.80 -1.97
C TYR A 190 -1.95 3.16 -1.71
N THR A 191 -2.68 3.37 -0.61
CA THR A 191 -3.28 4.70 -0.31
C THR A 191 -2.92 5.23 1.08
N GLY A 192 -2.02 4.55 1.82
CA GLY A 192 -1.73 4.84 3.23
C GLY A 192 -2.88 4.52 4.21
N LYS A 193 -4.12 4.55 3.71
CA LYS A 193 -5.33 4.26 4.47
C LYS A 193 -5.79 2.84 4.20
N GLN A 194 -5.93 2.06 5.27
CA GLN A 194 -6.32 0.66 5.16
C GLN A 194 -7.76 0.54 4.62
N GLN A 195 -7.91 0.25 3.33
CA GLN A 195 -9.14 -0.30 2.77
C GLN A 195 -8.96 -1.81 2.56
N GLY A 196 -8.97 -2.55 3.67
CA GLY A 196 -9.31 -3.98 3.67
C GLY A 196 -8.34 -4.97 3.03
N TYR A 197 -7.09 -4.59 2.69
CA TYR A 197 -6.14 -5.47 2.01
C TYR A 197 -4.81 -5.66 2.78
N GLY A 198 -4.40 -6.91 2.98
CA GLY A 198 -3.07 -7.31 3.46
C GLY A 198 -2.73 -6.97 4.91
N THR A 199 -1.58 -7.50 5.37
CA THR A 199 -0.92 -7.03 6.61
C THR A 199 0.17 -6.02 6.23
N THR A 200 0.08 -4.81 6.79
CA THR A 200 1.14 -3.81 6.67
C THR A 200 2.27 -4.15 7.64
N ASN A 201 3.47 -4.25 7.09
CA ASN A 201 4.70 -4.44 7.84
C ASN A 201 5.50 -3.14 7.69
N ARG A 202 5.35 -2.23 8.65
CA ARG A 202 6.19 -1.03 8.70
C ARG A 202 7.65 -1.47 8.75
N GLY A 203 8.43 -1.13 7.73
CA GLY A 203 9.83 -1.51 7.60
C GLY A 203 10.57 -1.25 8.90
N ASN A 204 10.93 -2.32 9.61
CA ASN A 204 11.66 -2.24 10.87
C ASN A 204 13.12 -1.92 10.54
N THR A 205 13.42 -0.67 10.18
CA THR A 205 14.79 -0.15 10.03
C THR A 205 15.46 -0.10 11.40
N THR A 206 15.80 -1.28 11.91
CA THR A 206 16.75 -1.40 13.00
C THR A 206 18.16 -1.20 12.45
N PHE A 207 18.51 0.05 12.16
CA PHE A 207 19.84 0.52 12.55
C PHE A 207 19.87 0.59 14.08
N ARG A 208 19.80 -0.58 14.72
CA ARG A 208 20.02 -0.72 16.16
C ARG A 208 21.52 -0.85 16.33
N GLY A 209 22.14 0.31 16.53
CA GLY A 209 23.50 0.43 17.03
C GLY A 209 23.74 -0.56 18.16
N GLY A 210 24.93 -1.16 18.13
CA GLY A 210 25.38 -2.15 19.10
C GLY A 210 25.03 -1.73 20.52
N GLY A 211 24.20 -2.53 21.18
CA GLY A 211 23.96 -2.42 22.60
C GLY A 211 25.28 -2.64 23.37
N PRO A 212 25.47 -1.97 24.51
CA PRO A 212 26.71 -2.01 25.28
C PRO A 212 26.85 -3.35 26.00
N ASN A 213 27.28 -4.40 25.29
CA ASN A 213 27.87 -5.62 25.88
C ASN A 213 28.50 -6.61 24.87
N ALA A 214 28.74 -6.22 23.62
CA ALA A 214 29.57 -7.03 22.71
C ALA A 214 31.06 -6.78 23.01
N GLY A 215 31.54 -7.35 24.11
CA GLY A 215 32.94 -7.25 24.50
C GLY A 215 33.20 -7.75 25.91
N LYS A 216 33.12 -9.06 26.12
CA LYS A 216 34.03 -9.87 26.98
C LYS A 216 34.07 -11.30 26.46
#